data_AF-A0A523WWR8-F1
#
_entry.id   AF-A0A523WWR8-F1
#
_cell.length_a   1.000
_cell.length_b   1.000
_cell.length_c   1.000
_cell.angle_alpha   90.00
_cell.angle_beta   90.00
_cell.angle_gamma   90.00
#
_symmetry.space_group_name_H-M   'P 1'
#
loop_
_entity.id
_entity.type
_entity.pdbx_description
1 polymer ?
#
loop_
_entity_poly.entity_id
_entity_poly.type
_entity_poly.pdbx_seq_one_letter_code
_entity_poly.pdbx_strand_id
1 'polypeptide(L)'
;MAKKGPPSNVLLLDTSAFIMGYMATDVDAEHFSVPSVRDELTEGGLHRIRFDNAARSGHLKVLSPASRFLENVREVAKEMGEEGALSAADMQLLALGLYLQSDGKTPTVVSDDYSVQNLAN
;
A
#
# COMPACT_ATOMS: atom_id res chain seq x y z
N MET A 1 -26.13 15.02 -7.56
CA MET A 1 -25.18 14.55 -6.53
C MET A 1 -25.30 13.05 -6.44
N ALA A 2 -24.30 12.29 -6.91
CA ALA A 2 -24.34 10.83 -6.84
C ALA A 2 -24.15 10.39 -5.38
N LYS A 3 -25.05 9.54 -4.87
CA LYS A 3 -24.88 8.90 -3.56
C LYS A 3 -23.62 8.03 -3.64
N LYS A 4 -22.57 8.37 -2.88
CA LYS A 4 -21.43 7.46 -2.67
C LYS A 4 -22.01 6.18 -2.05
N GLY A 5 -21.74 5.02 -2.68
CA GLY A 5 -22.12 3.71 -2.13
C GLY A 5 -21.44 3.45 -0.79
N PRO A 6 -21.75 2.32 -0.12
CA PRO A 6 -21.02 1.93 1.10
C PRO A 6 -19.50 1.89 0.80
N PRO A 7 -18.65 2.27 1.77
CA PRO A 7 -17.21 2.26 1.56
C PRO A 7 -16.75 0.83 1.23
N SER A 8 -15.92 0.70 0.20
CA SER A 8 -15.33 -0.58 -0.20
C SER A 8 -14.06 -0.83 0.61
N ASN A 9 -13.99 -1.98 1.28
CA ASN A 9 -12.76 -2.43 1.95
C ASN A 9 -11.71 -2.79 0.90
N VAL A 10 -10.50 -2.27 1.07
CA VAL A 10 -9.37 -2.51 0.15
C VAL A 10 -8.11 -2.85 0.91
N LEU A 11 -7.24 -3.65 0.31
CA LEU A 11 -6.00 -4.08 0.92
C LEU A 11 -4.81 -3.39 0.26
N LEU A 12 -3.91 -2.84 1.08
CA LEU A 12 -2.65 -2.26 0.65
C LEU A 12 -1.54 -3.25 0.97
N LEU A 13 -0.90 -3.77 -0.07
CA LEU A 13 0.15 -4.78 0.06
C LEU A 13 1.52 -4.10 0.05
N ASP A 14 2.23 -4.23 1.16
CA ASP A 14 3.63 -3.83 1.28
C ASP A 14 4.57 -4.92 0.73
N THR A 15 5.87 -4.71 0.87
CA THR A 15 6.90 -5.68 0.46
C THR A 15 6.84 -6.98 1.26
N SER A 16 6.61 -6.90 2.58
CA SER A 16 6.55 -8.08 3.47
C SER A 16 5.42 -9.02 3.09
N ALA A 17 4.26 -8.52 2.68
CA ALA A 17 3.12 -9.31 2.21
C ALA A 17 3.54 -10.25 1.05
N PHE A 18 4.27 -9.72 0.06
CA PHE A 18 4.75 -10.53 -1.06
C PHE A 18 5.84 -11.53 -0.65
N ILE A 19 6.75 -11.13 0.24
CA ILE A 19 7.82 -11.99 0.76
C ILE A 19 7.23 -13.18 1.55
N MET A 20 6.23 -12.91 2.40
CA MET A 20 5.54 -13.92 3.21
C MET A 20 4.56 -14.80 2.41
N GLY A 21 4.38 -14.52 1.12
CA GLY A 21 3.60 -15.36 0.22
C GLY A 21 2.11 -15.04 0.18
N TYR A 22 1.70 -13.81 0.54
CA TYR A 22 0.35 -13.33 0.29
C TYR A 22 0.06 -13.30 -1.23
N MET A 23 -0.97 -14.03 -1.68
CA MET A 23 -1.37 -14.10 -3.08
C MET A 23 -2.65 -13.30 -3.31
N ALA A 24 -2.54 -12.15 -4.00
CA ALA A 24 -3.70 -11.31 -4.34
C ALA A 24 -4.74 -12.04 -5.21
N THR A 25 -4.34 -13.08 -5.94
CA THR A 25 -5.24 -13.92 -6.75
C THR A 25 -6.17 -14.80 -5.91
N ASP A 26 -5.80 -15.08 -4.66
CA ASP A 26 -6.45 -16.10 -3.84
C ASP A 26 -7.41 -15.48 -2.80
N VAL A 27 -7.45 -14.15 -2.72
CA VAL A 27 -8.27 -13.39 -1.77
C VAL A 27 -9.28 -12.54 -2.55
N ASP A 28 -10.57 -12.69 -2.23
CA ASP A 28 -11.63 -11.87 -2.82
C ASP A 28 -11.66 -10.48 -2.17
N ALA A 29 -10.75 -9.61 -2.60
CA ALA A 29 -10.64 -8.23 -2.19
C ALA A 29 -10.04 -7.38 -3.32
N GLU A 30 -10.21 -6.06 -3.24
CA GLU A 30 -9.47 -5.16 -4.13
C GLU A 30 -8.09 -4.85 -3.52
N HIS A 31 -7.03 -5.24 -4.22
CA HIS A 31 -5.66 -5.01 -3.76
C HIS A 31 -5.01 -3.83 -4.46
N PHE A 32 -4.22 -3.10 -3.69
CA PHE A 32 -3.42 -1.99 -4.14
C PHE A 32 -1.99 -2.14 -3.65
N SER A 33 -1.05 -1.56 -4.41
CA SER A 33 0.32 -1.36 -3.98
C SER A 33 0.91 -0.16 -4.71
N VAL A 34 2.17 0.15 -4.45
CA VAL A 34 2.91 1.28 -5.02
C VAL A 34 4.11 0.79 -5.82
N PRO A 35 4.61 1.56 -6.82
CA PRO A 35 5.77 1.14 -7.61
C PRO A 35 7.02 0.85 -6.76
N SER A 36 7.25 1.62 -5.71
CA SER A 36 8.43 1.43 -4.84
C SER A 36 8.44 0.07 -4.12
N VAL A 37 7.28 -0.53 -3.82
CA VAL A 37 7.22 -1.90 -3.27
C VAL A 37 7.77 -2.91 -4.28
N ARG A 38 7.45 -2.74 -5.57
CA ARG A 38 8.00 -3.57 -6.64
C ARG A 38 9.52 -3.43 -6.74
N ASP A 39 10.04 -2.23 -6.53
CA ASP A 39 11.46 -1.91 -6.66
C ASP A 39 12.30 -2.51 -5.53
N GLU A 40 11.70 -2.74 -4.35
CA GLU A 40 12.34 -3.47 -3.23
C GLU A 40 12.43 -4.99 -3.48
N LEU A 41 11.52 -5.54 -4.30
CA LEU A 41 11.55 -6.95 -4.63
C LEU A 41 12.69 -7.28 -5.61
N THR A 42 13.43 -8.34 -5.30
CA THR A 42 14.57 -8.80 -6.11
C THR A 42 14.19 -9.00 -7.57
N GLU A 43 14.93 -8.37 -8.47
CA GLU A 43 14.74 -8.50 -9.91
C GLU A 43 14.89 -9.96 -10.38
N GLY A 44 13.92 -10.43 -11.18
CA GLY A 44 13.85 -11.83 -11.59
C GLY A 44 13.48 -12.83 -10.48
N GLY A 45 13.31 -12.36 -9.24
CA GLY A 45 12.91 -13.17 -8.09
C GLY A 45 11.43 -13.56 -8.12
N LEU A 46 11.11 -14.66 -7.45
CA LEU A 46 9.75 -15.22 -7.38
C LEU A 46 8.71 -14.19 -6.90
N HIS A 47 9.03 -13.43 -5.86
CA HIS A 47 8.11 -12.44 -5.28
C HIS A 47 7.79 -11.30 -6.27
N ARG A 48 8.79 -10.80 -7.01
CA ARG A 48 8.59 -9.79 -8.06
C ARG A 48 7.80 -10.32 -9.24
N ILE A 49 8.06 -11.57 -9.66
CA ILE A 49 7.26 -12.23 -10.72
C ILE A 49 5.79 -12.34 -10.29
N ARG A 50 5.52 -12.69 -9.04
CA ARG A 50 4.16 -12.77 -8.49
C ARG A 50 3.48 -11.40 -8.46
N PHE A 51 4.18 -10.37 -7.97
CA PHE A 51 3.71 -8.98 -8.03
C PHE A 51 3.33 -8.58 -9.46
N ASP A 52 4.24 -8.79 -10.41
CA ASP A 52 4.06 -8.40 -11.81
C ASP A 52 2.89 -9.14 -12.47
N ASN A 53 2.73 -10.43 -12.17
CA ASN A 53 1.61 -11.21 -12.68
C ASN A 53 0.27 -10.76 -12.08
N ALA A 54 0.21 -10.48 -10.78
CA ALA A 54 -0.99 -9.95 -10.13
C ALA A 54 -1.38 -8.59 -10.71
N ALA A 55 -0.39 -7.72 -10.97
CA ALA A 55 -0.62 -6.42 -11.59
C ALA A 55 -1.14 -6.56 -13.03
N ARG A 56 -0.50 -7.41 -13.84
CA ARG A 56 -0.89 -7.63 -15.24
C ARG A 56 -2.26 -8.29 -15.40
N SER A 57 -2.66 -9.13 -14.46
CA SER A 57 -3.95 -9.83 -14.47
C SER A 57 -5.09 -9.00 -13.87
N GLY A 58 -4.79 -7.84 -13.28
CA GLY A 58 -5.79 -6.95 -12.68
C GLY A 58 -6.17 -7.30 -11.23
N HIS A 59 -5.55 -8.33 -10.64
CA HIS A 59 -5.71 -8.67 -9.22
C HIS A 59 -4.96 -7.70 -8.29
N LEU A 60 -4.03 -6.89 -8.81
CA LEU A 60 -3.33 -5.86 -8.06
C LEU A 60 -3.33 -4.53 -8.82
N LYS A 61 -3.78 -3.46 -8.19
CA LYS A 61 -3.73 -2.10 -8.74
C LYS A 61 -2.50 -1.37 -8.21
N VAL A 62 -1.55 -1.07 -9.10
CA VAL A 62 -0.33 -0.34 -8.74
C VAL A 62 -0.52 1.14 -9.03
N LEU A 63 -0.54 1.98 -7.99
CA LEU A 63 -0.80 3.42 -8.10
C LEU A 63 0.28 4.21 -7.37
N SER A 64 0.64 5.38 -7.90
CA SER A 64 1.48 6.35 -7.21
C SER A 64 0.62 7.43 -6.55
N PRO A 65 0.77 7.70 -5.24
CA PRO A 65 0.05 8.78 -4.58
C PRO A 65 0.52 10.15 -5.07
N ALA A 66 -0.37 11.14 -5.03
CA ALA A 66 0.01 12.53 -5.29
C ALA A 66 0.89 13.09 -4.15
N SER A 67 1.76 14.05 -4.47
CA SER A 67 2.72 14.67 -3.53
C SER A 67 2.08 15.19 -2.25
N ARG A 68 0.87 15.76 -2.32
CA ARG A 68 0.13 16.23 -1.14
C ARG A 68 -0.10 15.14 -0.08
N PHE A 69 -0.33 13.89 -0.50
CA PHE A 69 -0.54 12.80 0.45
C PHE A 69 0.78 12.33 1.05
N LEU A 70 1.86 12.37 0.28
CA LEU A 70 3.22 12.11 0.80
C LEU A 70 3.64 13.14 1.84
N GLU A 71 3.29 14.41 1.63
CA GLU A 71 3.57 15.48 2.58
C GLU A 71 2.79 15.27 3.89
N ASN A 72 1.49 14.98 3.81
CA ASN A 72 0.69 14.65 4.99
C ASN A 72 1.28 13.48 5.79
N VAL A 73 1.66 12.38 5.14
CA VAL A 73 2.29 11.24 5.84
C VAL A 73 3.61 11.66 6.48
N ARG A 74 4.41 12.50 5.81
CA ARG A 74 5.68 12.98 6.35
C ARG A 74 5.50 13.84 7.60
N GLU A 75 4.48 14.71 7.61
CA GLU A 75 4.15 15.51 8.79
C GLU A 75 3.77 14.62 9.98
N VAL A 76 2.87 13.65 9.77
CA VAL A 76 2.46 12.69 10.80
C VAL A 76 3.65 11.85 11.28
N ALA A 77 4.48 11.35 10.35
CA ALA A 77 5.68 10.58 10.68
C ALA A 77 6.65 11.36 11.57
N LYS A 78 6.81 12.67 11.32
CA LYS A 78 7.64 13.55 12.15
C LYS A 78 7.06 13.73 13.54
N GLU A 79 5.76 13.98 13.63
CA GLU A 79 5.06 14.16 14.91
C GLU A 79 5.13 12.90 15.78
N MET A 80 5.06 11.72 15.16
CA MET A 80 5.15 10.42 15.84
C MET A 80 6.58 9.94 16.08
N GLY A 81 7.59 10.61 15.52
CA GLY A 81 9.00 10.22 15.64
C GLY A 81 9.41 9.03 14.78
N GLU A 82 8.61 8.68 13.77
CA GLU A 82 8.79 7.51 12.89
C GLU A 82 9.45 7.84 11.55
N GLU A 83 9.64 9.13 11.21
CA GLU A 83 10.20 9.55 9.91
C GLU A 83 11.53 8.86 9.57
N GLY A 84 12.37 8.59 10.57
CA GLY A 84 13.66 7.93 10.37
C GLY A 84 13.59 6.41 10.18
N ALA A 85 12.46 5.79 10.53
CA ALA A 85 12.27 4.34 10.44
C ALA A 85 11.57 3.93 9.13
N LEU A 86 10.73 4.80 8.58
CA LEU A 86 9.95 4.51 7.38
C LEU A 86 10.81 4.58 6.10
N SER A 87 10.72 3.54 5.29
CA SER A 87 11.31 3.52 3.94
C SER A 87 10.53 4.42 2.97
N ALA A 88 11.10 4.64 1.78
CA ALA A 88 10.39 5.31 0.70
C ALA A 88 9.13 4.53 0.26
N ALA A 89 9.15 3.20 0.34
CA ALA A 89 8.00 2.37 0.01
C ALA A 89 6.88 2.52 1.05
N ASP A 90 7.22 2.53 2.33
CA ASP A 90 6.27 2.73 3.43
C ASP A 90 5.56 4.08 3.29
N MET A 91 6.33 5.14 3.05
CA MET A 91 5.81 6.50 2.84
C MET A 91 4.83 6.56 1.67
N GLN A 92 5.16 5.92 0.54
CA GLN A 92 4.26 5.86 -0.61
C GLN A 92 3.01 5.03 -0.32
N LEU A 93 3.14 3.90 0.35
CA LEU A 93 2.02 3.00 0.63
C LEU A 93 1.03 3.63 1.59
N LEU A 94 1.50 4.25 2.68
CA LEU A 94 0.68 5.01 3.62
C LEU A 94 -0.02 6.19 2.94
N ALA A 95 0.70 6.91 2.07
CA ALA A 95 0.12 8.03 1.31
C ALA A 95 -0.95 7.56 0.33
N LEU A 96 -0.78 6.38 -0.27
CA LEU A 96 -1.80 5.74 -1.09
C LEU A 96 -3.04 5.39 -0.25
N GLY A 97 -2.85 4.92 0.98
CA GLY A 97 -3.95 4.69 1.92
C GLY A 97 -4.76 5.95 2.21
N LEU A 98 -4.10 7.07 2.55
CA LEU A 98 -4.79 8.36 2.75
C LEU A 98 -5.56 8.80 1.50
N TYR A 99 -4.97 8.60 0.31
CA TYR A 99 -5.66 8.89 -0.94
C TYR A 99 -6.94 8.06 -1.10
N LEU A 100 -6.85 6.74 -0.93
CA LEU A 100 -8.00 5.84 -1.08
C LEU A 100 -9.08 6.12 -0.03
N GLN A 101 -8.69 6.48 1.19
CA GLN A 101 -9.63 6.92 2.22
C GLN A 101 -10.37 8.19 1.79
N SER A 102 -9.66 9.19 1.24
CA SER A 102 -10.28 10.40 0.69
C SER A 102 -11.23 10.12 -0.49
N ASP A 103 -10.97 9.06 -1.25
CA ASP A 103 -11.80 8.57 -2.34
C ASP A 103 -13.03 7.79 -1.85
N GLY A 104 -13.16 7.55 -0.53
CA GLY A 104 -14.30 6.86 0.08
C GLY A 104 -14.13 5.36 0.23
N LYS A 105 -12.89 4.86 0.18
CA LYS A 105 -12.55 3.46 0.48
C LYS A 105 -12.13 3.31 1.95
N THR A 106 -12.09 2.08 2.42
CA THR A 106 -11.57 1.73 3.75
C THR A 106 -10.33 0.87 3.58
N PRO A 107 -9.13 1.48 3.50
CA PRO A 107 -7.88 0.75 3.30
C PRO A 107 -7.45 0.01 4.57
N THR A 108 -6.83 -1.16 4.39
CA THR A 108 -6.13 -1.90 5.43
C THR A 108 -4.75 -2.26 4.90
N VAL A 109 -3.70 -1.86 5.63
CA VAL A 109 -2.33 -2.18 5.28
C VAL A 109 -2.01 -3.59 5.74
N VAL A 110 -1.46 -4.40 4.83
CA VAL A 110 -0.92 -5.73 5.13
C VAL A 110 0.59 -5.55 5.20
N SER A 111 1.14 -5.60 6.40
CA SER A 111 2.56 -5.39 6.68
C SER A 111 2.98 -6.07 8.00
N ASP A 112 4.24 -6.51 8.08
CA ASP A 112 4.86 -7.01 9.32
C ASP A 112 5.67 -5.94 10.08
N ASP A 113 5.77 -4.71 9.55
CA ASP A 113 6.57 -3.62 10.11
C ASP A 113 5.80 -2.81 11.18
N TYR A 114 6.41 -2.64 12.36
CA TYR A 114 5.80 -1.90 13.47
C TYR A 114 5.69 -0.39 13.21
N SER A 115 6.66 0.23 12.55
CA SER A 115 6.62 1.66 12.21
C SER A 115 5.50 1.95 11.22
N VAL A 116 5.26 1.04 10.27
CA VAL A 116 4.10 1.13 9.36
C VAL A 116 2.78 1.01 10.13
N GLN A 117 2.67 0.05 11.05
CA GLN A 117 1.47 -0.14 11.87
C GLN A 117 1.19 1.06 12.77
N ASN A 118 2.22 1.67 13.36
CA ASN A 118 2.09 2.85 14.21
C ASN A 118 1.43 4.02 13.46
N LEU A 119 1.81 4.25 12.20
CA LEU A 119 1.23 5.32 11.38
C LEU A 119 -0.14 4.99 10.78
N ALA A 120 -0.45 3.71 10.61
CA ALA A 120 -1.70 3.27 10.02
C ALA A 120 -2.87 3.19 11.02
N ASN A 121 -2.64 3.52 12.29
CA ASN A 121 -3.59 3.41 13.40
C ASN A 121 -4.51 4.63 13.58
#